data_AF-A0A1L4BT31-F1
#
_entry.id   AF-A0A1L4BT31-F1
#
_cell.length_a   1.000
_cell.length_b   1.000
_cell.length_c   1.000
_cell.angle_alpha   90.00
_cell.angle_beta   90.00
_cell.angle_gamma   90.00
#
_symmetry.space_group_name_H-M   'P 1'
#
loop_
_entity.id
_entity.type
_entity.pdbx_description
1 polymer ?
#
loop_
_entity_poly.entity_id
_entity_poly.type
_entity_poly.pdbx_seq_one_letter_code
_entity_poly.pdbx_strand_id
1 'polypeptide(L)'
;MIKMKIRINLWLISVLLLITTSIYAEPASGTFTARSSCQAYISKNKQTNPDNTHVIIGQTYTIKEKNKYTNANWFRIFIPKADKNQFRWVSKNCGIVKLKNNLSRQCINKSGYADSYVLALSWEPAFCETYGYGANKQECKNLSLNNTAAKSFSLHGFWPNQNACGINYGFCNTKEQINFCSYAPLKLDAKTEKLLHSVMPGYNSTSCLQRHEWYKHGTCQLQDQNQYFTQAANFVRQINSSKLEQLFSQNIGKEITIEQFNNAFNSSFGANSSKKVYLNCKEGMLVDIYISLPKSADDPTQKDLAALLSKAPNAKQSTCPNTFRISNFSSSVN
;
A
#
# COMPACT_ATOMS: atom_id res chain seq x y z
N MET A 1 -8.07 4.71 -70.96
CA MET A 1 -8.14 5.68 -69.84
C MET A 1 -7.93 4.95 -68.52
N ILE A 2 -7.27 5.63 -67.58
CA ILE A 2 -6.36 5.11 -66.55
C ILE A 2 -7.07 4.34 -65.40
N LYS A 3 -6.55 3.15 -65.02
CA LYS A 3 -6.92 2.43 -63.79
C LYS A 3 -6.24 3.10 -62.58
N MET A 4 -7.04 3.66 -61.69
CA MET A 4 -6.57 4.34 -60.48
C MET A 4 -6.30 3.32 -59.35
N LYS A 5 -5.03 3.06 -59.03
CA LYS A 5 -4.62 2.24 -57.87
C LYS A 5 -4.61 3.12 -56.62
N ILE A 6 -5.51 2.85 -55.68
CA ILE A 6 -5.52 3.47 -54.34
C ILE A 6 -4.41 2.81 -53.51
N ARG A 7 -3.39 3.58 -53.12
CA ARG A 7 -2.36 3.17 -52.14
C ARG A 7 -2.82 3.58 -50.75
N ILE A 8 -3.11 2.61 -49.89
CA ILE A 8 -3.36 2.82 -48.46
C ILE A 8 -1.99 2.83 -47.78
N ASN A 9 -1.52 4.02 -47.37
CA ASN A 9 -0.33 4.15 -46.52
C ASN A 9 -0.73 3.86 -45.07
N LEU A 10 -0.38 2.66 -44.56
CA LEU A 10 -0.39 2.39 -43.13
C LEU A 10 0.70 3.24 -42.44
N TRP A 11 0.28 4.25 -41.69
CA TRP A 11 1.16 4.95 -40.75
C TRP A 11 1.25 4.14 -39.45
N LEU A 12 2.41 3.52 -39.22
CA LEU A 12 2.80 2.95 -37.92
C LEU A 12 3.04 4.10 -36.92
N ILE A 13 2.03 4.39 -36.09
CA ILE A 13 2.20 5.29 -34.94
C ILE A 13 2.98 4.53 -33.86
N SER A 14 4.27 4.80 -33.79
CA SER A 14 5.15 4.35 -32.72
C SER A 14 4.83 5.15 -31.45
N VAL A 15 4.07 4.56 -30.53
CA VAL A 15 3.79 5.15 -29.21
C VAL A 15 5.07 5.05 -28.38
N LEU A 16 5.83 6.14 -28.33
CA LEU A 16 6.99 6.28 -27.47
C LEU A 16 6.51 6.30 -26.00
N LEU A 17 6.80 5.26 -25.24
CA LEU A 17 6.58 5.25 -23.79
C LEU A 17 7.40 6.38 -23.14
N LEU A 18 6.75 7.47 -22.77
CA LEU A 18 7.33 8.52 -21.94
C LEU A 18 7.51 7.96 -20.53
N ILE A 19 8.73 7.52 -20.21
CA ILE A 19 9.15 7.19 -18.84
C ILE A 19 9.11 8.50 -18.05
N THR A 20 8.08 8.68 -17.21
CA THR A 20 7.96 9.83 -16.32
C THR A 20 8.97 9.70 -15.18
N THR A 21 10.17 10.23 -15.36
CA THR A 21 11.10 10.39 -14.24
C THR A 21 10.53 11.45 -13.30
N SER A 22 10.19 11.06 -12.07
CA SER A 22 9.73 11.99 -11.04
C SER A 22 10.70 13.16 -10.91
N ILE A 23 10.19 14.39 -11.04
CA ILE A 23 10.98 15.64 -11.03
C ILE A 23 11.27 16.12 -9.59
N TYR A 24 10.79 15.39 -8.58
CA TYR A 24 10.90 15.77 -7.18
C TYR A 24 12.17 15.27 -6.50
N ALA A 25 12.73 16.10 -5.62
CA ALA A 25 13.87 15.73 -4.78
C ALA A 25 13.47 14.64 -3.77
N GLU A 26 14.34 13.66 -3.55
CA GLU A 26 14.15 12.56 -2.62
C GLU A 26 15.11 12.70 -1.43
N PRO A 27 14.66 12.48 -0.17
CA PRO A 27 15.55 12.41 0.99
C PRO A 27 16.68 11.41 0.78
N ALA A 28 17.92 11.73 1.15
CA ALA A 28 19.07 10.83 1.03
C ALA A 28 20.05 11.09 2.17
N SER A 29 20.78 10.04 2.58
CA SER A 29 21.78 10.13 3.66
C SER A 29 23.13 9.65 3.16
N GLY A 30 24.18 10.38 3.49
CA GLY A 30 25.52 10.07 3.04
C GLY A 30 26.44 11.27 3.15
N THR A 31 27.57 11.18 2.47
CA THR A 31 28.58 12.22 2.41
C THR A 31 28.92 12.59 0.97
N PHE A 32 29.21 13.86 0.75
CA PHE A 32 29.73 14.41 -0.50
C PHE A 32 31.10 15.00 -0.21
N THR A 33 32.17 14.49 -0.84
CA THR A 33 33.52 15.04 -0.70
C THR A 33 33.91 15.77 -1.98
N ALA A 34 34.11 17.09 -1.90
CA ALA A 34 34.38 17.91 -3.07
C ALA A 34 35.79 17.63 -3.64
N ARG A 35 35.88 17.49 -4.96
CA ARG A 35 37.13 17.34 -5.72
C ARG A 35 37.52 18.60 -6.48
N SER A 36 36.55 19.48 -6.71
CA SER A 36 36.71 20.78 -7.37
C SER A 36 35.94 21.84 -6.59
N SER A 37 36.30 23.12 -6.75
CA SER A 37 35.52 24.20 -6.16
C SER A 37 34.38 24.59 -7.10
N CYS A 38 33.18 24.03 -6.88
CA CYS A 38 32.01 24.33 -7.69
C CYS A 38 30.99 25.14 -6.92
N GLN A 39 30.19 25.91 -7.66
CA GLN A 39 29.05 26.63 -7.12
C GLN A 39 28.04 25.69 -6.45
N ALA A 40 27.51 26.15 -5.33
CA ALA A 40 26.55 25.43 -4.52
C ALA A 40 25.23 26.22 -4.48
N TYR A 41 24.23 25.76 -5.24
CA TYR A 41 23.03 26.55 -5.54
C TYR A 41 21.90 26.32 -4.54
N ILE A 42 21.13 27.36 -4.24
CA ILE A 42 19.82 27.22 -3.57
C ILE A 42 18.83 26.51 -4.51
N SER A 43 18.86 26.86 -5.80
CA SER A 43 18.08 26.20 -6.85
C SER A 43 18.99 25.82 -8.01
N LYS A 44 19.22 24.51 -8.21
CA LYS A 44 19.99 24.00 -9.35
C LYS A 44 19.35 24.28 -10.72
N ASN A 45 18.02 24.33 -10.78
CA ASN A 45 17.30 24.52 -12.05
C ASN A 45 17.32 25.99 -12.49
N LYS A 46 17.29 26.92 -11.53
CA LYS A 46 17.38 28.37 -11.76
C LYS A 46 18.80 28.92 -11.56
N GLN A 47 19.77 28.06 -11.29
CA GLN A 47 21.15 28.40 -10.94
C GLN A 47 21.27 29.53 -9.88
N THR A 48 20.38 29.53 -8.89
CA THR A 48 20.32 30.59 -7.88
C THR A 48 21.43 30.41 -6.83
N ASN A 49 22.45 31.27 -6.85
CA ASN A 49 23.57 31.29 -5.89
C ASN A 49 23.93 32.74 -5.47
N PRO A 50 23.06 33.43 -4.71
CA PRO A 50 23.15 34.87 -4.50
C PRO A 50 24.30 35.33 -3.59
N ASP A 51 24.92 34.43 -2.84
CA ASP A 51 26.09 34.70 -1.98
C ASP A 51 27.36 34.03 -2.54
N ASN A 52 27.30 33.61 -3.82
CA ASN A 52 28.41 32.98 -4.54
C ASN A 52 29.08 31.83 -3.76
N THR A 53 28.30 31.05 -3.02
CA THR A 53 28.82 29.94 -2.21
C THR A 53 29.40 28.85 -3.10
N HIS A 54 30.57 28.34 -2.70
CA HIS A 54 31.25 27.23 -3.33
C HIS A 54 31.51 26.11 -2.33
N VAL A 55 31.62 24.88 -2.84
CA VAL A 55 32.25 23.81 -2.07
C VAL A 55 33.77 23.97 -2.07
N ILE A 56 34.39 23.54 -0.98
CA ILE A 56 35.83 23.64 -0.73
C ILE A 56 36.45 22.28 -1.05
N ILE A 57 37.50 22.28 -1.88
CA ILE A 57 38.20 21.06 -2.31
C ILE A 57 38.67 20.28 -1.07
N GLY A 58 38.44 18.97 -1.06
CA GLY A 58 38.79 18.08 0.04
C GLY A 58 37.79 18.08 1.21
N GLN A 59 36.90 19.07 1.31
CA GLN A 59 35.90 19.10 2.38
C GLN A 59 34.78 18.09 2.12
N THR A 60 34.35 17.44 3.21
CA THR A 60 33.21 16.53 3.22
C THR A 60 31.97 17.21 3.80
N TYR A 61 30.83 17.07 3.10
CA TYR A 61 29.54 17.61 3.47
C TYR A 61 28.50 16.51 3.66
N THR A 62 27.52 16.75 4.53
CA THR A 62 26.40 15.83 4.76
C THR A 62 25.36 15.98 3.65
N ILE A 63 25.01 14.88 2.99
CA ILE A 63 23.90 14.83 2.02
C ILE A 63 22.58 14.72 2.77
N LYS A 64 21.56 15.46 2.31
CA LYS A 64 20.18 15.43 2.80
C LYS A 64 19.18 14.99 1.74
N GLU A 65 19.43 15.28 0.46
CA GLU A 65 18.55 14.90 -0.65
C GLU A 65 19.33 14.62 -1.93
N LYS A 66 18.69 13.96 -2.88
CA LYS A 66 19.14 13.77 -4.27
C LYS A 66 18.01 14.11 -5.24
N ASN A 67 18.35 14.51 -6.46
CA ASN A 67 17.34 14.98 -7.41
C ASN A 67 16.57 13.88 -8.17
N LYS A 68 17.07 12.64 -8.14
CA LYS A 68 16.47 11.48 -8.79
C LYS A 68 16.68 10.25 -7.94
N TYR A 69 15.77 9.29 -8.06
CA TYR A 69 15.87 8.03 -7.36
C TYR A 69 17.03 7.15 -7.89
N THR A 70 17.08 6.88 -9.19
CA THR A 70 18.25 6.28 -9.87
C THR A 70 19.06 7.35 -10.58
N ASN A 71 20.37 7.13 -10.71
CA ASN A 71 21.29 7.98 -11.50
C ASN A 71 21.17 9.49 -11.16
N ALA A 72 21.16 9.81 -9.86
CA ALA A 72 21.15 11.20 -9.40
C ALA A 72 22.39 11.96 -9.88
N ASN A 73 22.18 13.14 -10.44
CA ASN A 73 23.25 14.02 -10.93
C ASN A 73 23.43 15.27 -10.05
N TRP A 74 22.55 15.46 -9.06
CA TRP A 74 22.60 16.57 -8.12
C TRP A 74 22.24 16.11 -6.72
N PHE A 75 22.96 16.65 -5.72
CA PHE A 75 22.80 16.32 -4.31
C PHE A 75 22.60 17.59 -3.49
N ARG A 76 21.65 17.57 -2.56
CA ARG A 76 21.45 18.67 -1.61
C ARG A 76 22.27 18.39 -0.37
N ILE A 77 23.28 19.22 -0.12
CA ILE A 77 24.21 19.11 1.00
C ILE A 77 23.96 20.21 2.03
N PHE A 78 24.37 19.97 3.27
CA PHE A 78 24.40 20.99 4.32
C PHE A 78 25.77 21.68 4.36
N ILE A 79 25.79 22.99 4.18
CA ILE A 79 26.95 23.88 4.28
C ILE A 79 26.69 24.85 5.45
N PRO A 80 27.30 24.64 6.63
CA PRO A 80 27.01 25.42 7.83
C PRO A 80 27.23 26.94 7.67
N LYS A 81 28.25 27.33 6.89
CA LYS A 81 28.70 28.72 6.70
C LYS A 81 28.02 29.46 5.52
N ALA A 82 26.90 28.98 5.01
CA ALA A 82 26.21 29.63 3.89
C ALA A 82 25.21 30.69 4.40
N ASP A 83 25.40 31.96 4.00
CA ASP A 83 24.77 33.14 4.61
C ASP A 83 23.25 33.29 4.38
N LYS A 84 22.64 32.54 3.45
CA LYS A 84 21.17 32.61 3.18
C LYS A 84 20.40 31.31 3.31
N ASN A 85 21.05 30.16 3.10
CA ASN A 85 20.39 28.86 3.17
C ASN A 85 21.44 27.75 3.28
N GLN A 86 21.51 27.10 4.42
CA GLN A 86 22.55 26.09 4.64
C GLN A 86 22.38 24.85 3.76
N PHE A 87 21.25 24.66 3.07
CA PHE A 87 21.04 23.56 2.13
C PHE A 87 21.31 23.98 0.68
N ARG A 88 22.31 23.36 0.05
CA ARG A 88 22.76 23.71 -1.31
C ARG A 88 22.84 22.51 -2.23
N TRP A 89 22.42 22.68 -3.47
CA TRP A 89 22.56 21.72 -4.54
C TRP A 89 23.95 21.80 -5.17
N VAL A 90 24.62 20.66 -5.26
CA VAL A 90 25.91 20.49 -5.93
C VAL A 90 25.82 19.37 -6.97
N SER A 91 26.53 19.55 -8.08
CA SER A 91 26.60 18.55 -9.15
C SER A 91 27.41 17.34 -8.70
N LYS A 92 26.96 16.13 -9.09
CA LYS A 92 27.70 14.87 -8.89
C LYS A 92 29.14 14.97 -9.41
N ASN A 93 29.34 15.68 -10.52
CA ASN A 93 30.65 15.78 -11.18
C ASN A 93 31.66 16.59 -10.36
N CYS A 94 31.20 17.32 -9.34
CA CYS A 94 32.08 18.15 -8.51
C CYS A 94 32.79 17.37 -7.39
N GLY A 95 32.44 16.11 -7.16
CA GLY A 95 32.99 15.37 -6.01
C GLY A 95 32.66 13.89 -5.98
N ILE A 96 33.10 13.24 -4.90
CA ILE A 96 32.81 11.85 -4.61
C ILE A 96 31.57 11.79 -3.72
N VAL A 97 30.58 11.02 -4.15
CA VAL A 97 29.38 10.75 -3.36
C VAL A 97 29.51 9.38 -2.71
N LYS A 98 29.43 9.33 -1.38
CA LYS A 98 29.28 8.10 -0.60
C LYS A 98 27.92 8.12 0.07
N LEU A 99 26.91 7.59 -0.61
CA LEU A 99 25.61 7.36 0.02
C LEU A 99 25.77 6.24 1.05
N LYS A 100 25.12 6.39 2.21
CA LYS A 100 24.91 5.22 3.07
C LYS A 100 24.01 4.28 2.27
N ASN A 101 24.50 3.08 1.98
CA ASN A 101 23.72 2.05 1.31
C ASN A 101 22.53 1.69 2.19
N ASN A 102 21.41 2.38 1.97
CA ASN A 102 20.12 1.83 2.30
C ASN A 102 19.80 0.83 1.20
N LEU A 103 20.25 -0.43 1.37
CA LEU A 103 19.71 -1.58 0.63
C LEU A 103 18.17 -1.63 0.69
N SER A 104 17.54 -0.87 1.60
CA SER A 104 16.11 -0.67 1.79
C SER A 104 15.40 0.22 0.77
N ARG A 105 16.00 0.58 -0.37
CA ARG A 105 15.35 1.50 -1.31
C ARG A 105 15.13 1.00 -2.72
N GLN A 106 15.79 -0.05 -3.20
CA GLN A 106 15.45 -0.61 -4.50
C GLN A 106 14.15 -1.42 -4.42
N CYS A 107 13.19 -1.17 -5.30
CA CYS A 107 12.04 -2.06 -5.45
C CYS A 107 12.55 -3.42 -5.93
N ILE A 108 12.40 -4.45 -5.09
CA ILE A 108 12.78 -5.82 -5.39
C ILE A 108 11.48 -6.63 -5.33
N ASN A 109 10.84 -6.78 -6.49
CA ASN A 109 9.58 -7.51 -6.61
C ASN A 109 9.80 -9.03 -6.58
N LYS A 110 10.28 -9.54 -5.44
CA LYS A 110 10.52 -10.96 -5.16
C LYS A 110 10.01 -11.32 -3.77
N SER A 111 9.74 -12.60 -3.57
CA SER A 111 9.30 -13.15 -2.29
C SER A 111 10.31 -12.86 -1.17
N GLY A 112 9.80 -12.50 0.01
CA GLY A 112 10.61 -12.29 1.21
C GLY A 112 11.17 -10.87 1.39
N TYR A 113 10.97 -9.97 0.43
CA TYR A 113 11.48 -8.58 0.48
C TYR A 113 10.49 -7.56 1.07
N ALA A 114 9.34 -8.02 1.56
CA ALA A 114 8.39 -7.17 2.29
C ALA A 114 9.06 -6.53 3.51
N ASP A 115 8.78 -5.25 3.76
CA ASP A 115 9.24 -4.48 4.93
C ASP A 115 8.08 -4.12 5.88
N SER A 116 6.85 -4.39 5.46
CA SER A 116 5.61 -4.09 6.15
C SER A 116 4.49 -4.98 5.62
N TYR A 117 3.37 -4.99 6.33
CA TYR A 117 2.15 -5.70 5.92
C TYR A 117 0.93 -4.80 6.03
N VAL A 118 -0.09 -5.10 5.25
CA VAL A 118 -1.41 -4.49 5.37
C VAL A 118 -2.44 -5.59 5.51
N LEU A 119 -3.20 -5.58 6.60
CA LEU A 119 -4.40 -6.40 6.70
C LEU A 119 -5.58 -5.58 6.17
N ALA A 120 -6.15 -6.02 5.06
CA ALA A 120 -7.29 -5.40 4.41
C ALA A 120 -8.57 -6.14 4.80
N LEU A 121 -9.54 -5.40 5.34
CA LEU A 121 -10.85 -5.91 5.68
C LEU A 121 -11.92 -5.07 4.99
N SER A 122 -12.97 -5.73 4.52
CA SER A 122 -14.13 -5.08 3.93
C SER A 122 -15.33 -5.17 4.87
N TRP A 123 -16.13 -4.11 4.92
CA TRP A 123 -17.51 -4.21 5.40
C TRP A 123 -18.36 -4.74 4.24
N GLU A 124 -18.67 -6.05 4.25
CA GLU A 124 -19.28 -6.75 3.11
C GLU A 124 -20.53 -6.03 2.56
N PRO A 125 -21.47 -5.55 3.40
CA PRO A 125 -22.62 -4.80 2.90
C PRO A 125 -22.22 -3.59 2.04
N ALA A 126 -21.25 -2.79 2.49
CA ALA A 126 -20.82 -1.62 1.75
C ALA A 126 -20.05 -1.98 0.48
N PHE A 127 -19.26 -3.05 0.50
CA PHE A 127 -18.63 -3.58 -0.72
C PHE A 127 -19.67 -4.00 -1.75
N CYS A 128 -20.72 -4.72 -1.32
CA CYS A 128 -21.78 -5.18 -2.20
C CYS A 128 -22.63 -4.03 -2.73
N GLU A 129 -22.95 -3.05 -1.90
CA GLU A 129 -23.68 -1.83 -2.30
C GLU A 129 -22.89 -1.00 -3.32
N THR A 130 -21.57 -0.86 -3.12
CA THR A 130 -20.72 0.02 -3.94
C THR A 130 -20.26 -0.63 -5.23
N TYR A 131 -19.88 -1.91 -5.19
CA TYR A 131 -19.17 -2.57 -6.28
C TYR A 131 -19.76 -3.93 -6.64
N GLY A 132 -20.05 -4.75 -5.63
CA GLY A 132 -20.20 -6.18 -5.85
C GLY A 132 -21.54 -6.60 -6.43
N TYR A 133 -22.64 -6.00 -6.00
CA TYR A 133 -23.98 -6.38 -6.45
C TYR A 133 -24.18 -6.06 -7.94
N GLY A 134 -23.84 -4.82 -8.34
CA GLY A 134 -23.89 -4.40 -9.75
C GLY A 134 -22.94 -5.20 -10.66
N ALA A 135 -21.83 -5.72 -10.11
CA ALA A 135 -20.91 -6.61 -10.80
C ALA A 135 -21.33 -8.09 -10.77
N ASN A 136 -22.54 -8.41 -10.34
CA ASN A 136 -23.10 -9.77 -10.27
C ASN A 136 -22.30 -10.76 -9.39
N LYS A 137 -21.60 -10.27 -8.37
CA LYS A 137 -20.83 -11.12 -7.46
C LYS A 137 -21.75 -12.00 -6.62
N GLN A 138 -21.48 -13.31 -6.59
CA GLN A 138 -22.37 -14.26 -5.94
C GLN A 138 -22.40 -14.10 -4.43
N GLU A 139 -21.27 -13.71 -3.81
CA GLU A 139 -21.20 -13.34 -2.40
C GLU A 139 -22.20 -12.23 -2.03
N CYS A 140 -22.44 -11.28 -2.94
CA CYS A 140 -23.37 -10.18 -2.74
C CYS A 140 -24.82 -10.57 -3.01
N LYS A 141 -25.09 -11.39 -4.03
CA LYS A 141 -26.44 -11.94 -4.29
C LYS A 141 -26.94 -12.82 -3.14
N ASN A 142 -26.02 -13.47 -2.43
CA ASN A 142 -26.32 -14.35 -1.31
C ASN A 142 -26.16 -13.68 0.07
N LEU A 143 -25.93 -12.37 0.11
CA LEU A 143 -25.74 -11.63 1.37
C LEU A 143 -27.08 -11.33 2.05
N SER A 144 -27.67 -12.33 2.70
CA SER A 144 -28.85 -12.16 3.54
C SER A 144 -28.50 -11.56 4.91
N LEU A 145 -29.48 -10.96 5.59
CA LEU A 145 -29.32 -10.41 6.94
C LEU A 145 -28.89 -11.45 8.00
N ASN A 146 -29.07 -12.74 7.73
CA ASN A 146 -28.68 -13.82 8.64
C ASN A 146 -27.23 -14.28 8.40
N ASN A 147 -26.59 -13.83 7.33
CA ASN A 147 -25.21 -14.14 7.04
C ASN A 147 -24.29 -13.37 8.01
N THR A 148 -23.29 -14.04 8.59
CA THR A 148 -22.28 -13.40 9.44
C THR A 148 -21.56 -12.25 8.72
N ALA A 149 -21.31 -12.38 7.43
CA ALA A 149 -20.68 -11.34 6.62
C ALA A 149 -21.51 -10.05 6.54
N ALA A 150 -22.83 -10.11 6.76
CA ALA A 150 -23.67 -8.92 6.82
C ALA A 150 -23.53 -8.15 8.13
N LYS A 151 -22.84 -8.70 9.14
CA LYS A 151 -22.76 -8.17 10.51
C LYS A 151 -21.33 -8.01 11.02
N SER A 152 -20.32 -8.51 10.32
CA SER A 152 -18.92 -8.49 10.75
C SER A 152 -18.00 -8.18 9.56
N PHE A 153 -16.74 -7.85 9.85
CA PHE A 153 -15.76 -7.56 8.80
C PHE A 153 -15.31 -8.83 8.07
N SER A 154 -15.20 -8.75 6.75
CA SER A 154 -14.66 -9.79 5.88
C SER A 154 -13.17 -9.58 5.63
N LEU A 155 -12.40 -10.66 5.54
CA LEU A 155 -11.04 -10.64 5.01
C LEU A 155 -11.07 -10.32 3.52
N HIS A 156 -10.53 -9.15 3.16
CA HIS A 156 -10.17 -8.86 1.78
C HIS A 156 -8.82 -9.50 1.48
N GLY A 157 -7.79 -9.20 2.29
CA GLY A 157 -6.46 -9.74 2.07
C GLY A 157 -5.44 -9.40 3.15
N PHE A 158 -4.28 -10.05 3.07
CA PHE A 158 -3.14 -9.84 3.98
C PHE A 158 -1.88 -9.58 3.17
N TRP A 159 -1.59 -8.32 2.90
CA TRP A 159 -0.67 -7.94 1.83
C TRP A 159 0.73 -7.70 2.38
N PRO A 160 1.73 -8.53 1.99
CA PRO A 160 3.12 -8.12 2.13
C PRO A 160 3.32 -6.84 1.31
N ASN A 161 4.02 -5.87 1.87
CA ASN A 161 4.27 -4.58 1.26
C ASN A 161 5.77 -4.25 1.30
N GLN A 162 6.25 -3.59 0.24
CA GLN A 162 7.59 -3.04 0.20
C GLN A 162 7.48 -1.55 -0.10
N ASN A 163 7.89 -0.70 0.84
CA ASN A 163 7.78 0.75 0.69
C ASN A 163 8.47 1.27 -0.59
N ALA A 164 9.57 0.64 -0.99
CA ALA A 164 10.31 0.96 -2.21
C ALA A 164 9.52 0.67 -3.50
N CYS A 165 8.62 -0.32 -3.51
CA CYS A 165 7.78 -0.66 -4.66
C CYS A 165 6.42 0.05 -4.64
N GLY A 166 5.96 0.50 -3.46
CA GLY A 166 4.61 1.02 -3.29
C GLY A 166 3.56 -0.01 -3.72
N ILE A 167 2.55 0.43 -4.48
CA ILE A 167 1.45 -0.43 -4.95
C ILE A 167 1.88 -1.52 -5.94
N ASN A 168 3.12 -1.49 -6.43
CA ASN A 168 3.62 -2.43 -7.43
C ASN A 168 4.27 -3.67 -6.81
N TYR A 169 4.33 -3.78 -5.47
CA TYR A 169 4.80 -5.00 -4.83
C TYR A 169 3.71 -6.07 -4.88
N GLY A 170 3.89 -7.04 -5.78
CA GLY A 170 2.87 -8.04 -6.04
C GLY A 170 3.26 -8.98 -7.18
N PHE A 171 2.52 -10.08 -7.28
CA PHE A 171 2.75 -11.13 -8.27
C PHE A 171 4.20 -11.67 -8.25
N CYS A 172 4.79 -11.79 -7.07
CA CYS A 172 6.17 -12.26 -6.94
C CYS A 172 6.30 -13.70 -7.47
N ASN A 173 7.19 -13.92 -8.43
CA ASN A 173 7.39 -15.21 -9.09
C ASN A 173 6.14 -15.78 -9.78
N THR A 174 5.17 -14.93 -10.13
CA THR A 174 3.97 -15.32 -10.90
C THR A 174 3.59 -14.22 -11.89
N LYS A 175 2.55 -14.45 -12.70
CA LYS A 175 2.01 -13.48 -13.66
C LYS A 175 0.60 -13.08 -13.25
N GLU A 176 0.25 -11.84 -13.56
CA GLU A 176 -1.13 -11.36 -13.44
C GLU A 176 -2.05 -12.16 -14.39
N GLN A 177 -3.26 -12.46 -13.91
CA GLN A 177 -4.31 -13.11 -14.67
C GLN A 177 -5.53 -12.20 -14.68
N ILE A 178 -6.24 -12.18 -15.82
CA ILE A 178 -7.43 -11.34 -16.00
C ILE A 178 -8.56 -11.80 -15.07
N ASN A 179 -8.75 -13.12 -14.92
CA ASN A 179 -9.78 -13.70 -14.07
C ASN A 179 -9.16 -14.42 -12.87
N PHE A 180 -9.71 -14.16 -11.68
CA PHE A 180 -9.20 -14.71 -10.43
C PHE A 180 -9.27 -16.24 -10.39
N CYS A 181 -10.29 -16.84 -10.99
CA CYS A 181 -10.44 -18.30 -11.08
C CYS A 181 -9.48 -18.96 -12.08
N SER A 182 -8.79 -18.19 -12.94
CA SER A 182 -7.77 -18.72 -13.86
C SER A 182 -6.46 -19.09 -13.16
N TYR A 183 -6.23 -18.56 -11.96
CA TYR A 183 -5.16 -19.05 -11.10
C TYR A 183 -5.40 -20.48 -10.65
N ALA A 184 -4.33 -21.26 -10.42
CA ALA A 184 -4.49 -22.63 -9.94
C ALA A 184 -5.18 -22.65 -8.57
N PRO A 185 -5.99 -23.70 -8.27
CA PRO A 185 -6.57 -23.87 -6.95
C PRO A 185 -5.52 -23.88 -5.85
N LEU A 186 -5.87 -23.33 -4.68
CA LEU A 186 -5.01 -23.38 -3.50
C LEU A 186 -5.01 -24.81 -2.93
N LYS A 187 -3.88 -25.20 -2.33
CA LYS A 187 -3.69 -26.46 -1.61
C LYS A 187 -3.79 -26.19 -0.11
N LEU A 188 -5.00 -25.93 0.37
CA LEU A 188 -5.28 -25.71 1.78
C LEU A 188 -5.66 -27.02 2.46
N ASP A 189 -5.30 -27.15 3.74
CA ASP A 189 -5.86 -28.18 4.60
C ASP A 189 -7.30 -27.81 5.01
N ALA A 190 -8.08 -28.81 5.45
CA ALA A 190 -9.48 -28.62 5.78
C ALA A 190 -9.73 -27.61 6.92
N LYS A 191 -8.74 -27.46 7.83
CA LYS A 191 -8.85 -26.52 8.96
C LYS A 191 -8.71 -25.08 8.46
N THR A 192 -7.71 -24.81 7.63
CA THR A 192 -7.46 -23.50 7.03
C THR A 192 -8.59 -23.14 6.08
N GLU A 193 -9.05 -24.08 5.25
CA GLU A 193 -10.18 -23.85 4.35
C GLU A 193 -11.44 -23.46 5.13
N LYS A 194 -11.81 -24.22 6.16
CA LYS A 194 -12.97 -23.89 7.01
C LYS A 194 -12.85 -22.51 7.66
N LEU A 195 -11.65 -22.19 8.16
CA LEU A 195 -11.38 -20.89 8.78
C LEU A 195 -11.52 -19.75 7.75
N LEU A 196 -10.95 -19.90 6.57
CA LEU A 196 -10.97 -18.89 5.53
C LEU A 196 -12.39 -18.66 4.99
N HIS A 197 -13.16 -19.72 4.75
CA HIS A 197 -14.58 -19.62 4.38
C HIS A 197 -15.41 -18.81 5.38
N SER A 198 -15.08 -18.90 6.67
CA SER A 198 -15.83 -18.18 7.71
C SER A 198 -15.61 -16.67 7.73
N VAL A 199 -14.55 -16.18 7.08
CA VAL A 199 -14.19 -14.75 7.08
C VAL A 199 -14.04 -14.15 5.68
N MET A 200 -14.06 -14.94 4.60
CA MET A 200 -13.87 -14.44 3.23
C MET A 200 -15.04 -14.89 2.34
N PRO A 201 -16.14 -14.11 2.25
CA PRO A 201 -17.31 -14.46 1.42
C PRO A 201 -16.97 -14.63 -0.07
N GLY A 202 -15.95 -13.90 -0.56
CA GLY A 202 -15.39 -14.06 -1.90
C GLY A 202 -14.67 -15.38 -2.15
N TYR A 203 -14.47 -16.23 -1.12
CA TYR A 203 -14.08 -17.63 -1.28
C TYR A 203 -15.29 -18.42 -1.78
N ASN A 204 -15.53 -18.34 -3.09
CA ASN A 204 -16.52 -19.15 -3.78
C ASN A 204 -16.02 -19.49 -5.19
N SER A 205 -16.69 -20.44 -5.85
CA SER A 205 -16.29 -20.96 -7.16
C SER A 205 -16.39 -19.96 -8.30
N THR A 206 -17.04 -18.81 -8.10
CA THR A 206 -17.25 -17.78 -9.13
C THR A 206 -16.35 -16.56 -8.95
N SER A 207 -16.04 -16.18 -7.71
CA SER A 207 -15.20 -15.02 -7.40
C SER A 207 -13.73 -15.38 -7.21
N CYS A 208 -13.43 -16.55 -6.65
CA CYS A 208 -12.07 -17.04 -6.39
C CYS A 208 -11.13 -15.98 -5.77
N LEU A 209 -11.64 -15.14 -4.86
CA LEU A 209 -10.88 -14.04 -4.26
C LEU A 209 -9.58 -14.54 -3.61
N GLN A 210 -9.66 -15.65 -2.88
CA GLN A 210 -8.52 -16.32 -2.26
C GLN A 210 -7.39 -16.63 -3.24
N ARG A 211 -7.71 -16.94 -4.51
CA ARG A 211 -6.69 -17.21 -5.51
C ARG A 211 -5.99 -15.93 -5.91
N HIS A 212 -6.74 -14.86 -6.20
CA HIS A 212 -6.15 -13.55 -6.47
C HIS A 212 -5.26 -13.08 -5.31
N GLU A 213 -5.77 -13.15 -4.08
CA GLU A 213 -5.04 -12.72 -2.89
C GLU A 213 -3.76 -13.52 -2.67
N TRP A 214 -3.79 -14.83 -2.90
CA TRP A 214 -2.57 -15.63 -2.85
C TRP A 214 -1.59 -15.23 -3.96
N TYR A 215 -2.02 -15.22 -5.22
CA TYR A 215 -1.08 -15.05 -6.32
C TYR A 215 -0.54 -13.62 -6.43
N LYS A 216 -1.35 -12.60 -6.13
CA LYS A 216 -0.90 -11.22 -6.10
C LYS A 216 -0.09 -10.90 -4.86
N HIS A 217 -0.52 -11.36 -3.67
CA HIS A 217 0.07 -10.91 -2.41
C HIS A 217 0.79 -12.04 -1.66
N GLY A 218 0.13 -13.18 -1.44
CA GLY A 218 0.70 -14.32 -0.73
C GLY A 218 1.99 -14.89 -1.35
N THR A 219 2.19 -14.80 -2.66
CA THR A 219 3.44 -15.23 -3.31
C THR A 219 4.65 -14.33 -2.98
N CYS A 220 4.43 -13.13 -2.45
CA CYS A 220 5.50 -12.19 -2.07
C CYS A 220 6.07 -12.41 -0.66
N GLN A 221 5.58 -13.41 0.07
CA GLN A 221 6.08 -13.78 1.39
C GLN A 221 6.63 -15.23 1.38
N LEU A 222 7.12 -15.73 2.53
CA LEU A 222 7.88 -17.01 2.62
C LEU A 222 7.12 -18.17 3.28
N GLN A 223 6.05 -17.90 4.00
CA GLN A 223 5.13 -18.89 4.54
C GLN A 223 4.43 -19.70 3.43
N ASP A 224 3.99 -20.90 3.79
CA ASP A 224 3.09 -21.66 2.94
C ASP A 224 1.66 -21.07 2.93
N GLN A 225 0.80 -21.60 2.06
CA GLN A 225 -0.59 -21.15 1.91
C GLN A 225 -1.41 -21.31 3.20
N ASN A 226 -1.21 -22.39 3.95
CA ASN A 226 -1.97 -22.66 5.17
C ASN A 226 -1.61 -21.67 6.28
N GLN A 227 -0.32 -21.44 6.48
CA GLN A 227 0.20 -20.46 7.43
C GLN A 227 -0.31 -19.05 7.11
N TYR A 228 -0.19 -18.63 5.84
CA TYR A 228 -0.62 -17.31 5.38
C TYR A 228 -2.10 -17.04 5.65
N PHE A 229 -2.98 -17.94 5.18
CA PHE A 229 -4.43 -17.75 5.35
C PHE A 229 -4.90 -17.97 6.78
N THR A 230 -4.28 -18.90 7.52
CA THR A 230 -4.59 -19.08 8.95
C THR A 230 -4.26 -17.84 9.75
N GLN A 231 -3.11 -17.22 9.51
CA GLN A 231 -2.70 -16.00 10.21
C GLN A 231 -3.63 -14.82 9.85
N ALA A 232 -3.89 -14.60 8.56
CA ALA A 232 -4.81 -13.56 8.09
C ALA A 232 -6.20 -13.70 8.73
N ALA A 233 -6.79 -14.90 8.70
CA ALA A 233 -8.11 -15.13 9.26
C ALA A 233 -8.14 -15.00 10.80
N ASN A 234 -7.08 -15.37 11.50
CA ASN A 234 -6.98 -15.17 12.95
C ASN A 234 -6.89 -13.68 13.33
N PHE A 235 -6.24 -12.84 12.52
CA PHE A 235 -6.28 -11.40 12.75
C PHE A 235 -7.68 -10.82 12.53
N VAL A 236 -8.39 -11.26 11.49
CA VAL A 236 -9.79 -10.85 11.27
C VAL A 236 -10.70 -11.28 12.43
N ARG A 237 -10.52 -12.49 12.98
CA ARG A 237 -11.27 -12.94 14.16
C ARG A 237 -11.02 -12.07 15.40
N GLN A 238 -9.80 -11.53 15.57
CA GLN A 238 -9.51 -10.58 16.65
C GLN A 238 -10.24 -9.26 16.44
N ILE A 239 -10.29 -8.74 15.21
CA ILE A 239 -11.14 -7.58 14.87
C ILE A 239 -12.61 -7.87 15.16
N ASN A 240 -13.11 -9.03 14.71
CA ASN A 240 -14.51 -9.41 14.88
C ASN A 240 -14.90 -9.81 16.31
N SER A 241 -13.93 -9.92 17.23
CA SER A 241 -14.17 -10.14 18.66
C SER A 241 -13.96 -8.87 19.50
N SER A 242 -13.75 -7.72 18.84
CA SER A 242 -13.37 -6.47 19.49
C SER A 242 -14.55 -5.52 19.70
N LYS A 243 -14.33 -4.42 20.43
CA LYS A 243 -15.33 -3.35 20.55
C LYS A 243 -15.61 -2.66 19.21
N LEU A 244 -14.71 -2.77 18.22
CA LEU A 244 -14.96 -2.23 16.89
C LEU A 244 -16.10 -2.99 16.21
N GLU A 245 -16.11 -4.32 16.27
CA GLU A 245 -17.19 -5.12 15.70
C GLU A 245 -18.53 -4.80 16.39
N GLN A 246 -18.52 -4.69 17.72
CA GLN A 246 -19.71 -4.34 18.49
C GLN A 246 -20.28 -2.97 18.09
N LEU A 247 -19.41 -1.97 17.88
CA LEU A 247 -19.82 -0.66 17.38
C LEU A 247 -20.49 -0.79 16.01
N PHE A 248 -19.93 -1.60 15.11
CA PHE A 248 -20.45 -1.78 13.76
C PHE A 248 -21.78 -2.53 13.75
N SER A 249 -21.85 -3.68 14.42
CA SER A 249 -23.04 -4.53 14.45
C SER A 249 -24.24 -3.84 15.11
N GLN A 250 -24.02 -2.93 16.07
CA GLN A 250 -25.07 -2.13 16.72
C GLN A 250 -25.52 -0.91 15.91
N ASN A 251 -24.74 -0.49 14.90
CA ASN A 251 -24.99 0.72 14.11
C ASN A 251 -25.15 0.43 12.61
N ILE A 252 -25.47 -0.82 12.23
CA ILE A 252 -25.82 -1.18 10.86
C ILE A 252 -26.95 -0.28 10.36
N GLY A 253 -26.74 0.38 9.21
CA GLY A 253 -27.68 1.32 8.58
C GLY A 253 -27.63 2.75 9.16
N LYS A 254 -26.81 2.99 10.19
CA LYS A 254 -26.65 4.30 10.82
C LYS A 254 -25.31 4.93 10.47
N GLU A 255 -25.15 6.18 10.86
CA GLU A 255 -23.87 6.89 10.80
C GLU A 255 -23.13 6.80 12.14
N ILE A 256 -21.80 6.75 12.06
CA ILE A 256 -20.91 6.88 13.21
C ILE A 256 -19.82 7.93 12.91
N THR A 257 -19.21 8.46 13.95
CA THR A 257 -18.09 9.39 13.83
C THR A 257 -16.73 8.67 13.79
N ILE A 258 -15.73 9.33 13.21
CA ILE A 258 -14.32 8.89 13.29
C ILE A 258 -13.87 8.77 14.76
N GLU A 259 -14.38 9.62 15.65
CA GLU A 259 -14.06 9.54 17.08
C GLU A 259 -14.59 8.25 17.71
N GLN A 260 -15.85 7.88 17.45
CA GLN A 260 -16.42 6.61 17.91
C GLN A 260 -15.61 5.41 17.37
N PHE A 261 -15.25 5.43 16.08
CA PHE A 261 -14.37 4.42 15.50
C PHE A 261 -13.04 4.34 16.25
N ASN A 262 -12.36 5.47 16.42
CA ASN A 262 -11.06 5.55 17.06
C ASN A 262 -11.11 5.04 18.50
N ASN A 263 -12.14 5.41 19.26
CA ASN A 263 -12.31 5.00 20.66
C ASN A 263 -12.55 3.49 20.77
N ALA A 264 -13.38 2.91 19.90
CA ALA A 264 -13.64 1.47 19.88
C ALA A 264 -12.39 0.66 19.50
N PHE A 265 -11.65 1.12 18.48
CA PHE A 265 -10.41 0.47 18.04
C PHE A 265 -9.32 0.56 19.12
N ASN A 266 -9.07 1.76 19.65
CA ASN A 266 -8.06 1.98 20.69
C ASN A 266 -8.36 1.20 21.97
N SER A 267 -9.64 1.10 22.35
CA SER A 267 -10.05 0.31 23.53
C SER A 267 -9.77 -1.18 23.39
N SER A 268 -9.68 -1.69 22.16
CA SER A 268 -9.48 -3.12 21.89
C SER A 268 -8.02 -3.47 21.63
N PHE A 269 -7.27 -2.56 21.00
CA PHE A 269 -5.91 -2.84 20.51
C PHE A 269 -4.84 -1.92 21.10
N GLY A 270 -5.20 -1.13 22.12
CA GLY A 270 -4.29 -0.24 22.84
C GLY A 270 -4.27 1.20 22.33
N ALA A 271 -3.70 2.09 23.13
CA ALA A 271 -3.65 3.52 22.84
C ALA A 271 -2.95 3.81 21.50
N ASN A 272 -3.50 4.75 20.72
CA ASN A 272 -3.00 5.16 19.41
C ASN A 272 -3.02 4.08 18.31
N SER A 273 -3.58 2.89 18.56
CA SER A 273 -3.68 1.82 17.56
C SER A 273 -4.56 2.22 16.37
N SER A 274 -5.55 3.10 16.55
CA SER A 274 -6.40 3.61 15.47
C SER A 274 -5.62 4.45 14.44
N LYS A 275 -4.47 5.03 14.82
CA LYS A 275 -3.56 5.73 13.89
C LYS A 275 -2.88 4.79 12.88
N LYS A 276 -2.98 3.47 13.10
CA LYS A 276 -2.45 2.43 12.21
C LYS A 276 -3.44 2.02 11.13
N VAL A 277 -4.65 2.59 11.14
CA VAL A 277 -5.76 2.20 10.27
C VAL A 277 -6.07 3.31 9.28
N TYR A 278 -6.07 2.98 8.00
CA TYR A 278 -6.65 3.80 6.94
C TYR A 278 -8.10 3.39 6.73
N LEU A 279 -9.01 4.36 6.69
CA LEU A 279 -10.43 4.14 6.43
C LEU A 279 -10.75 4.54 4.99
N ASN A 280 -11.25 3.58 4.21
CA ASN A 280 -11.64 3.77 2.82
C ASN A 280 -13.16 3.96 2.73
N CYS A 281 -13.61 5.21 2.63
CA CYS A 281 -15.01 5.50 2.35
C CYS A 281 -15.27 5.78 0.87
N LYS A 282 -16.49 5.44 0.44
CA LYS A 282 -17.07 5.77 -0.85
C LYS A 282 -18.46 6.35 -0.61
N GLU A 283 -18.71 7.53 -1.17
CA GLU A 283 -20.00 8.22 -1.02
C GLU A 283 -20.45 8.33 0.46
N GLY A 284 -19.51 8.66 1.35
CA GLY A 284 -19.79 8.80 2.79
C GLY A 284 -19.98 7.49 3.56
N MET A 285 -19.77 6.34 2.93
CA MET A 285 -19.94 5.01 3.53
C MET A 285 -18.61 4.27 3.65
N LEU A 286 -18.34 3.63 4.79
CA LEU A 286 -17.11 2.86 4.97
C LEU A 286 -17.19 1.54 4.19
N VAL A 287 -16.24 1.34 3.27
CA VAL A 287 -16.15 0.11 2.45
C VAL A 287 -15.04 -0.80 2.96
N ASP A 288 -13.83 -0.27 3.15
CA ASP A 288 -12.68 -1.04 3.64
C ASP A 288 -11.97 -0.33 4.78
N ILE A 289 -11.31 -1.13 5.62
CA ILE A 289 -10.23 -0.68 6.49
C ILE A 289 -8.93 -1.36 6.09
N TYR A 290 -7.85 -0.60 6.07
CA TYR A 290 -6.50 -1.10 5.82
C TYR A 290 -5.65 -0.87 7.07
N ILE A 291 -5.30 -1.97 7.75
CA ILE A 291 -4.55 -1.95 9.00
C ILE A 291 -3.07 -2.17 8.70
N SER A 292 -2.24 -1.18 9.03
CA SER A 292 -0.79 -1.26 8.88
C SER A 292 -0.21 -2.19 9.93
N LEU A 293 0.70 -3.07 9.51
CA LEU A 293 1.36 -4.07 10.35
C LEU A 293 2.88 -4.06 10.10
N PRO A 294 3.70 -4.37 11.12
CA PRO A 294 5.15 -4.43 10.97
C PRO A 294 5.56 -5.66 10.15
N LYS A 295 6.83 -5.71 9.69
CA LYS A 295 7.42 -6.88 9.04
C LYS A 295 7.16 -8.17 9.82
N SER A 296 7.32 -8.15 11.14
CA SER A 296 7.12 -9.32 12.01
C SER A 296 5.71 -9.93 11.99
N ALA A 297 4.74 -9.32 11.31
CA ALA A 297 3.42 -9.92 11.13
C ALA A 297 3.45 -11.20 10.26
N ASP A 298 4.56 -11.49 9.58
CA ASP A 298 4.78 -12.74 8.83
C ASP A 298 5.46 -13.85 9.62
N ASP A 299 5.64 -13.67 10.92
CA ASP A 299 6.04 -14.75 11.81
C ASP A 299 4.77 -15.43 12.35
N PRO A 300 4.51 -16.71 12.05
CA PRO A 300 3.32 -17.43 12.53
C PRO A 300 3.20 -17.53 14.06
N THR A 301 4.28 -17.25 14.79
CA THR A 301 4.27 -17.18 16.26
C THR A 301 3.70 -15.84 16.76
N GLN A 302 3.72 -14.78 15.96
CA GLN A 302 3.17 -13.47 16.27
C GLN A 302 1.66 -13.45 16.03
N LYS A 303 0.91 -13.91 17.03
CA LYS A 303 -0.56 -14.07 16.95
C LYS A 303 -1.34 -12.88 17.50
N ASP A 304 -0.75 -12.08 18.38
CA ASP A 304 -1.42 -10.96 19.04
C ASP A 304 -1.40 -9.71 18.15
N LEU A 305 -2.58 -9.32 17.65
CA LEU A 305 -2.74 -8.16 16.79
C LEU A 305 -2.43 -6.84 17.52
N ALA A 306 -2.78 -6.72 18.80
CA ALA A 306 -2.51 -5.51 19.59
C ALA A 306 -0.99 -5.32 19.76
N ALA A 307 -0.26 -6.41 20.05
CA ALA A 307 1.19 -6.38 20.15
C ALA A 307 1.85 -5.95 18.82
N LEU A 308 1.35 -6.42 17.67
CA LEU A 308 1.83 -6.01 16.36
C LEU A 308 1.52 -4.54 16.06
N LEU A 309 0.32 -4.07 16.38
CA LEU A 309 -0.11 -2.68 16.17
C LEU A 309 0.74 -1.67 16.94
N SER A 310 1.22 -2.04 18.13
CA SER A 310 2.14 -1.18 18.91
C SER A 310 3.45 -0.87 18.18
N LYS A 311 3.87 -1.75 17.26
CA LYS A 311 5.11 -1.65 16.45
C LYS A 311 4.86 -1.21 15.01
N ALA A 312 3.60 -1.07 14.61
CA ALA A 312 3.23 -0.74 13.24
C ALA A 312 3.50 0.75 12.90
N PRO A 313 3.79 1.09 11.64
CA PRO A 313 3.81 2.48 11.19
C PRO A 313 2.40 3.07 11.21
N ASN A 314 2.30 4.40 11.30
CA ASN A 314 1.01 5.07 11.13
C ASN A 314 0.52 4.91 9.69
N ALA A 315 -0.79 4.76 9.53
CA ALA A 315 -1.44 4.77 8.24
C ALA A 315 -1.40 6.17 7.61
N LYS A 316 -1.64 6.21 6.29
CA LYS A 316 -1.88 7.47 5.58
C LYS A 316 -3.24 8.05 5.95
N GLN A 317 -3.49 9.28 5.52
CA GLN A 317 -4.77 9.96 5.73
C GLN A 317 -5.92 9.18 5.06
N SER A 318 -6.95 8.88 5.84
CA SER A 318 -8.19 8.21 5.40
C SER A 318 -9.01 9.07 4.43
N THR A 319 -9.91 8.43 3.67
CA THR A 319 -10.87 9.11 2.79
C THR A 319 -12.23 9.37 3.44
N CYS A 320 -12.47 8.80 4.63
CA CYS A 320 -13.74 8.99 5.33
C CYS A 320 -13.94 10.43 5.84
N PRO A 321 -15.17 10.98 5.74
CA PRO A 321 -15.53 12.20 6.45
C PRO A 321 -15.55 11.98 7.96
N ASN A 322 -15.69 13.06 8.73
CA ASN A 322 -15.81 13.01 10.20
C ASN A 322 -16.93 12.09 10.68
N THR A 323 -17.99 11.98 9.88
CA THR A 323 -19.11 11.06 10.06
C THR A 323 -19.26 10.22 8.79
N PHE A 324 -19.53 8.93 8.93
CA PHE A 324 -19.73 8.02 7.80
C PHE A 324 -20.78 6.95 8.12
N ARG A 325 -21.45 6.47 7.08
CA ARG A 325 -22.49 5.43 7.17
C ARG A 325 -21.88 4.04 7.24
N ILE A 326 -22.50 3.18 8.06
CA ILE A 326 -22.32 1.73 8.04
C ILE A 326 -23.43 1.14 7.18
N SER A 327 -23.09 0.60 6.02
CA SER A 327 -24.08 0.01 5.10
C SER A 327 -24.90 -1.09 5.79
N ASN A 328 -26.20 -1.13 5.50
CA ASN A 328 -27.12 -2.20 5.84
C ASN A 328 -27.54 -3.01 4.61
N PHE A 329 -26.80 -2.92 3.50
CA PHE A 329 -27.12 -3.64 2.28
C PHE A 329 -27.31 -5.14 2.53
N SER A 330 -28.38 -5.67 1.98
CA SER A 330 -28.65 -7.11 1.91
C SER A 330 -29.43 -7.39 0.63
N SER A 331 -29.16 -8.55 0.02
CA SER A 331 -29.92 -9.03 -1.15
C SER A 331 -31.37 -9.42 -0.82
N SER A 332 -31.74 -9.46 0.46
CA SER A 332 -33.10 -9.76 0.90
C SER A 332 -34.00 -8.52 0.96
N VAL A 333 -33.44 -7.32 0.81
CA VAL A 333 -34.15 -6.05 0.99
C VAL A 333 -34.09 -5.17 -0.28
N ASN A 334 -33.08 -5.38 -1.14
CA ASN A 334 -32.84 -4.64 -2.39
C ASN A 334 -32.87 -5.57 -3.60
#